data_AF-A0A920MP89-F1
#
_entry.id   AF-A0A920MP89-F1
#
_cell.length_a   1.000
_cell.length_b   1.000
_cell.length_c   1.000
_cell.angle_alpha   90.00
_cell.angle_beta   90.00
_cell.angle_gamma   90.00
#
_symmetry.space_group_name_H-M   'P 1'
#
loop_
_entity.id
_entity.type
_entity.pdbx_description
1 polymer ?
#
loop_
_entity_poly.entity_id
_entity_poly.type
_entity_poly.pdbx_seq_one_letter_code
_entity_poly.pdbx_strand_id
1 'polypeptide(L)'
;MDNIYLINTPIGELEIHSDTNFLYLLQFINKKKKNKIIPSSRPSPIAQKTSKQINEYFHGIRKSFNIPLFLKVPPFYKKVLMEVSNIKYGQTASYKVLLKMLAIKKP
;
A
#
# COMPACT_ATOMS: atom_id res chain seq x y z
N MET A 1 -3.35 3.57 -18.33
CA MET A 1 -2.06 4.25 -18.08
C MET A 1 -1.87 4.30 -16.57
N ASP A 2 -0.78 3.72 -16.06
CA ASP A 2 -0.44 3.82 -14.65
C ASP A 2 -0.09 5.27 -14.34
N ASN A 3 -0.92 5.94 -13.55
CA ASN A 3 -0.67 7.31 -13.16
C ASN A 3 0.04 7.35 -11.81
N ILE A 4 1.06 8.21 -11.73
CA ILE A 4 1.84 8.42 -10.51
C ILE A 4 1.36 9.68 -9.81
N TYR A 5 1.11 9.60 -8.51
CA TYR A 5 0.76 10.75 -7.67
C TYR A 5 1.62 10.80 -6.42
N LEU A 6 1.97 12.01 -6.00
CA LEU A 6 2.79 12.21 -4.82
C LEU A 6 1.94 12.77 -3.68
N ILE A 7 2.16 12.25 -2.48
CA ILE A 7 1.55 12.75 -1.25
C ILE A 7 2.61 12.94 -0.17
N ASN A 8 2.42 13.97 0.65
CA ASN A 8 3.23 14.19 1.85
C ASN A 8 2.59 13.48 3.04
N THR A 9 3.40 12.83 3.86
CA THR A 9 2.98 12.24 5.14
C THR A 9 3.95 12.64 6.25
N PRO A 10 3.57 12.52 7.53
CA PRO A 10 4.47 12.83 8.65
C PRO A 10 5.77 12.02 8.66
N ILE A 11 5.82 10.89 7.95
CA ILE A 11 6.99 10.00 7.88
C ILE A 11 7.70 10.03 6.52
N GLY A 12 7.32 10.95 5.63
CA GLY A 12 7.96 11.16 4.33
C GLY A 12 6.99 11.22 3.14
N GLU A 13 7.54 11.55 1.97
CA GLU A 13 6.80 11.56 0.70
C GLU A 13 6.55 10.14 0.20
N LEU A 14 5.30 9.86 -0.16
CA LEU A 14 4.89 8.61 -0.81
C LEU A 14 4.51 8.87 -2.27
N GLU A 15 4.84 7.92 -3.13
CA GLU A 15 4.31 7.82 -4.49
C GLU A 15 3.23 6.74 -4.57
N ILE A 16 2.16 7.06 -5.28
CA ILE A 16 0.96 6.25 -5.50
C ILE A 16 0.89 5.95 -7.00
N HIS A 17 0.96 4.67 -7.36
CA HIS A 17 0.74 4.23 -8.74
C HIS A 17 -0.62 3.57 -8.82
N SER A 18 -1.53 4.16 -9.60
CA SER A 18 -2.90 3.67 -9.71
C SER A 18 -3.55 4.05 -11.02
N ASP A 19 -4.63 3.35 -11.36
CA ASP A 19 -5.57 3.76 -12.40
C ASP A 19 -6.94 4.10 -11.80
N THR A 20 -8.00 4.00 -12.59
CA THR A 20 -9.37 4.25 -12.13
C THR A 20 -9.93 3.18 -11.21
N ASN A 21 -9.35 1.97 -11.20
CA ASN A 21 -9.92 0.78 -10.59
C ASN A 21 -9.04 0.22 -9.46
N PHE A 22 -7.72 0.27 -9.58
CA PHE A 22 -6.80 -0.39 -8.66
C PHE A 22 -5.60 0.47 -8.25
N LEU A 23 -5.12 0.21 -7.02
CA LEU A 23 -3.82 0.65 -6.53
C LEU A 23 -2.81 -0.47 -6.82
N TYR A 24 -1.75 -0.11 -7.54
CA TYR A 24 -0.69 -1.04 -7.95
C TYR A 24 0.52 -0.98 -7.04
N LEU A 25 0.90 0.23 -6.60
CA LEU A 25 2.09 0.45 -5.80
C LEU A 25 1.91 1.68 -4.90
N LEU A 26 2.41 1.56 -3.68
CA LEU A 26 2.54 2.62 -2.68
C LEU A 26 3.91 2.48 -2.03
N GLN A 27 4.80 3.45 -2.19
CA GLN A 27 6.13 3.40 -1.59
C GLN A 27 6.67 4.78 -1.27
N PHE A 28 7.67 4.84 -0.40
CA PHE A 28 8.43 6.07 -0.17
C PHE A 28 9.23 6.45 -1.41
N ILE A 29 9.25 7.75 -1.72
CA ILE A 29 10.07 8.26 -2.81
C ILE A 29 11.54 7.93 -2.53
N ASN A 30 12.16 7.23 -3.48
CA ASN A 30 13.60 7.03 -3.46
C ASN A 30 14.27 8.36 -3.86
N LYS A 31 14.95 9.02 -2.91
CA LYS A 31 15.62 10.32 -3.12
C LYS A 31 16.57 10.32 -4.34
N LYS A 32 17.24 9.21 -4.64
CA LYS A 32 18.14 9.10 -5.81
C LYS A 32 17.39 9.02 -7.14
N LYS A 33 16.11 8.67 -7.12
CA LYS A 33 15.26 8.49 -8.31
C LYS A 33 14.15 9.54 -8.42
N LYS A 34 14.06 10.50 -7.48
CA LYS A 34 12.97 11.50 -7.44
C LYS A 34 12.78 12.23 -8.78
N ASN A 35 13.89 12.62 -9.41
CA ASN A 35 13.86 13.34 -10.69
C ASN A 35 13.34 12.51 -11.88
N LYS A 36 13.19 11.18 -11.73
CA LYS A 36 12.63 10.29 -12.77
C LYS A 36 11.12 10.11 -12.64
N ILE A 37 10.52 10.62 -11.57
CA ILE A 37 9.08 10.52 -11.35
C ILE A 37 8.40 11.64 -12.11
N ILE A 38 7.46 11.28 -12.99
CA ILE A 38 6.63 12.23 -13.71
C ILE A 38 5.22 12.12 -13.12
N PRO A 39 4.86 12.98 -12.15
CA PRO A 39 3.54 12.92 -11.53
C PRO A 39 2.46 13.37 -12.51
N SER A 40 1.34 12.66 -12.51
CA SER A 40 0.16 13.04 -13.28
C SER A 40 -0.52 14.24 -12.62
N SER A 41 -0.99 15.20 -13.44
CA SER A 41 -1.59 16.45 -12.96
C SER A 41 -2.97 16.27 -12.29
N ARG A 42 -3.69 15.19 -12.63
CA ARG A 42 -5.04 14.90 -12.09
C ARG A 42 -5.08 13.55 -11.41
N PRO A 43 -5.37 13.46 -10.09
CA PRO A 43 -5.46 12.21 -9.35
C PRO A 43 -6.61 11.33 -9.84
N SER A 44 -6.31 10.04 -10.07
CA SER A 44 -7.33 9.04 -10.36
C SER A 44 -8.26 8.86 -9.14
N PRO A 45 -9.47 8.31 -9.31
CA PRO A 45 -10.35 8.00 -8.20
C PRO A 45 -9.67 7.20 -7.09
N ILE A 46 -8.83 6.23 -7.46
CA ILE A 46 -8.07 5.42 -6.50
C ILE A 46 -6.97 6.22 -5.81
N ALA A 47 -6.26 7.08 -6.53
CA ALA A 47 -5.26 7.94 -5.93
C ALA A 47 -5.86 8.92 -4.92
N GLN A 48 -7.01 9.53 -5.25
CA GLN A 48 -7.75 10.40 -4.34
C GLN A 48 -8.20 9.64 -3.09
N LYS A 49 -8.81 8.46 -3.27
CA LYS A 49 -9.25 7.58 -2.19
C LYS A 49 -8.08 7.17 -1.29
N THR A 50 -6.96 6.78 -1.89
CA THR A 50 -5.74 6.36 -1.18
C THR A 50 -5.16 7.53 -0.39
N SER A 51 -4.99 8.69 -1.01
CA SER A 51 -4.50 9.91 -0.36
C SER A 51 -5.34 10.28 0.87
N LYS A 52 -6.68 10.29 0.72
CA LYS A 52 -7.60 10.57 1.82
C LYS A 52 -7.44 9.58 2.98
N GLN A 53 -7.44 8.27 2.69
CA GLN A 53 -7.36 7.26 3.75
C GLN A 53 -6.00 7.25 4.45
N ILE A 54 -4.91 7.51 3.72
CA ILE A 54 -3.58 7.66 4.30
C ILE A 54 -3.53 8.88 5.23
N ASN A 55 -4.11 10.00 4.81
CA ASN A 55 -4.18 11.18 5.66
C ASN A 55 -4.99 10.91 6.95
N GLU A 56 -6.17 10.29 6.83
CA GLU A 56 -6.99 9.89 7.98
C GLU A 56 -6.24 8.93 8.93
N TYR A 57 -5.44 8.02 8.39
CA TYR A 57 -4.64 7.08 9.18
C TYR A 57 -3.59 7.80 10.02
N PHE A 58 -2.84 8.74 9.41
CA PHE A 58 -1.83 9.51 10.14
C PHE A 58 -2.41 10.46 11.19
N HIS A 59 -3.67 10.88 11.04
CA HIS A 59 -4.41 11.65 12.05
C HIS A 59 -5.10 10.76 13.11
N GLY A 60 -4.93 9.44 13.06
CA GLY A 60 -5.54 8.51 14.01
C GLY A 60 -7.06 8.30 13.82
N ILE A 61 -7.65 8.89 12.79
CA ILE A 61 -9.10 8.83 12.47
C ILE A 61 -9.44 7.45 11.90
N ARG A 62 -8.53 6.85 11.13
CA ARG A 62 -8.72 5.57 10.44
C ARG A 62 -7.79 4.49 10.98
N LYS A 63 -8.34 3.29 11.22
CA LYS A 63 -7.59 2.09 11.64
C LYS A 63 -7.64 0.94 10.62
N SER A 64 -8.44 1.06 9.56
CA SER A 64 -8.57 0.06 8.50
C SER A 64 -8.66 0.71 7.13
N PHE A 65 -8.07 0.06 6.12
CA PHE A 65 -8.09 0.55 4.75
C PHE A 65 -9.15 -0.19 3.92
N ASN A 66 -9.82 0.56 3.05
CA ASN A 66 -10.71 0.03 2.04
C ASN A 66 -10.27 0.56 0.68
N ILE A 67 -9.25 -0.06 0.09
CA ILE A 67 -8.65 0.35 -1.18
C ILE A 67 -8.52 -0.91 -2.05
N PRO A 68 -9.01 -0.89 -3.31
CA PRO A 68 -8.85 -2.01 -4.22
C PRO A 68 -7.38 -2.14 -4.64
N LEU A 69 -6.73 -3.24 -4.27
CA LEU A 69 -5.32 -3.51 -4.56
C LEU A 69 -5.20 -4.50 -5.74
N PHE A 70 -4.27 -4.23 -6.65
CA PHE A 70 -3.85 -5.20 -7.65
C PHE A 70 -2.38 -5.56 -7.46
N LEU A 71 -2.13 -6.70 -6.83
CA LEU A 71 -0.78 -7.17 -6.49
C LEU A 71 -0.20 -8.02 -7.61
N LYS A 72 0.66 -7.43 -8.45
CA LYS A 72 1.46 -8.15 -9.47
C LYS A 72 2.78 -8.63 -8.88
N VAL A 73 2.69 -9.58 -7.94
CA VAL A 73 3.84 -10.16 -7.21
C VAL A 73 3.85 -11.68 -7.32
N PRO A 74 5.00 -12.36 -7.13
CA PRO A 74 5.04 -13.80 -7.21
C PRO A 74 4.11 -14.48 -6.18
N PRO A 75 3.63 -15.71 -6.43
CA PRO A 75 2.61 -16.36 -5.62
C PRO A 75 2.93 -16.42 -4.11
N PHE A 76 4.21 -16.66 -3.77
CA PHE A 76 4.65 -16.68 -2.38
C PHE A 76 4.49 -15.32 -1.69
N TYR A 77 4.93 -14.23 -2.33
CA TYR A 77 4.78 -12.87 -1.78
C TYR A 77 3.31 -12.50 -1.63
N LYS A 78 2.46 -12.88 -2.59
CA LYS A 78 1.02 -12.65 -2.48
C LYS A 78 0.45 -13.33 -1.23
N LYS A 79 0.81 -14.60 -0.98
CA LYS A 79 0.38 -15.31 0.24
C LYS A 79 0.86 -14.60 1.52
N VAL A 80 2.12 -14.21 1.58
CA VAL A 80 2.68 -13.47 2.74
C VAL A 80 1.94 -12.16 2.97
N LEU A 81 1.73 -11.35 1.92
CA LEU A 81 1.04 -10.06 2.03
C LEU A 81 -0.42 -10.21 2.48
N MET A 82 -1.10 -11.26 2.03
CA MET A 82 -2.45 -11.58 2.51
C MET A 82 -2.45 -11.88 4.01
N GLU A 83 -1.48 -12.63 4.53
CA GLU A 83 -1.38 -12.87 5.98
C GLU A 83 -1.02 -11.60 6.76
N VAL A 84 -0.11 -10.77 6.23
CA VAL A 84 0.23 -9.48 6.84
C VAL A 84 -1.00 -8.57 6.92
N SER A 85 -1.89 -8.60 5.91
CA SER A 85 -3.13 -7.80 5.93
C SER A 85 -4.13 -8.20 7.01
N ASN A 86 -3.99 -9.40 7.61
CA ASN A 86 -4.81 -9.85 8.73
C ASN A 86 -4.33 -9.31 10.09
N ILE A 87 -3.12 -8.73 10.16
CA ILE A 87 -2.61 -8.11 11.38
C ILE A 87 -3.39 -6.84 11.66
N LYS A 88 -4.06 -6.77 12.81
CA LYS A 88 -4.87 -5.61 13.20
C LYS A 88 -3.98 -4.41 13.55
N TYR A 89 -4.53 -3.22 13.37
CA TYR A 89 -3.91 -1.97 13.80
C TYR A 89 -3.43 -2.05 15.26
N GLY A 90 -2.19 -1.61 15.50
CA GLY A 90 -1.58 -1.62 16.83
C GLY A 90 -1.08 -2.99 17.31
N GLN A 91 -1.21 -4.05 16.49
CA GLN A 91 -0.69 -5.38 16.79
C GLN A 91 0.58 -5.68 15.99
N THR A 92 1.36 -6.63 16.49
CA THR A 92 2.57 -7.12 15.84
C THR A 92 2.51 -8.63 15.65
N ALA A 93 3.20 -9.14 14.63
CA ALA A 93 3.41 -10.56 14.43
C ALA A 93 4.88 -10.81 14.11
N SER A 94 5.44 -11.89 14.64
CA SER A 94 6.79 -12.29 14.29
C SER A 94 6.83 -13.03 12.95
N TYR A 95 7.97 -13.00 12.27
CA TYR A 95 8.18 -13.79 11.05
C TYR A 95 7.87 -15.28 11.26
N LYS A 96 8.22 -15.85 12.43
CA LYS A 96 7.91 -17.23 12.78
C LYS A 96 6.39 -17.49 12.83
N VAL A 97 5.62 -16.53 13.34
CA VAL A 97 4.15 -16.62 13.38
C VAL A 97 3.57 -16.56 11.97
N LEU A 98 4.04 -15.63 11.13
CA LEU A 98 3.60 -15.54 9.74
C LEU A 98 3.86 -16.84 8.96
N LEU A 99 5.05 -17.44 9.12
CA LEU A 99 5.38 -18.72 8.49
C LEU A 99 4.48 -19.87 8.97
N LYS A 100 4.15 -19.90 10.27
CA LYS A 100 3.20 -20.90 10.81
C LYS A 100 1.80 -20.73 10.23
N MET A 101 1.30 -19.50 10.13
CA MET A 101 -0.01 -19.20 9.53
C MET A 101 -0.08 -19.70 8.07
N LEU A 102 1.00 -19.51 7.31
CA LEU A 102 1.12 -20.01 5.93
C LEU A 102 1.16 -21.54 5.83
N ALA A 103 1.75 -22.21 6.82
CA ALA A 103 1.86 -23.67 6.84
C ALA A 103 0.53 -24.38 7.18
N ILE A 104 -0.30 -23.76 8.03
CA ILE A 104 -1.59 -24.32 8.46
C ILE A 104 -2.67 -24.23 7.36
N LYS A 105 -2.52 -23.31 6.40
CA LYS A 105 -3.42 -23.15 5.25
C LYS A 105 -3.08 -24.04 4.04
N LYS A 106 -2.32 -25.12 4.21
CA LYS A 106 -2.19 -26.13 3.14
C LYS A 106 -3.53 -26.87 3.02
N PRO A 107 -4.13 -26.96 1.81
CA PRO A 107 -5.32 -27.77 1.58
C PRO A 107 -5.06 -29.26 1.86
#